data_AF-A0A0Q7QUF7-F1
#
_entry.id   AF-A0A0Q7QUF7-F1
#
_cell.length_a   1.000
_cell.length_b   1.000
_cell.length_c   1.000
_cell.angle_alpha   90.00
_cell.angle_beta   90.00
_cell.angle_gamma   90.00
#
_symmetry.space_group_name_H-M   'P 1'
#
loop_
_entity.id
_entity.type
_entity.pdbx_description
1 polymer ?
#
loop_
_entity_poly.entity_id
_entity_poly.type
_entity_poly.pdbx_seq_one_letter_code
_entity_poly.pdbx_strand_id
1 'polypeptide(L)' 'MNIKDRAQAIARAQAALTNLEEHPATTRNQLGAARDQLNIVKNWGTEPQVMDAVFAIECIVLEVYGTPPNKTD' A
#
# COMPACT_ATOMS: atom_id res chain seq x y z
N MET A 1 -10.30 -5.84 14.12
CA MET A 1 -8.87 -5.98 13.75
C MET A 1 -8.05 -6.10 15.02
N ASN A 2 -7.17 -7.11 15.12
CA ASN A 2 -6.20 -7.17 16.22
C ASN A 2 -5.07 -6.15 15.96
N ILE A 3 -4.40 -5.69 17.01
CA ILE A 3 -3.22 -4.82 16.92
C ILE A 3 -2.14 -5.46 16.03
N LYS A 4 -1.99 -6.79 16.09
CA LYS A 4 -1.06 -7.55 15.25
C LYS A 4 -1.40 -7.45 13.75
N ASP A 5 -2.67 -7.64 13.40
CA ASP A 5 -3.13 -7.57 12.00
C ASP A 5 -2.96 -6.15 11.44
N ARG A 6 -3.22 -5.14 12.29
CA ARG A 6 -3.03 -3.73 11.93
C ARG A 6 -1.56 -3.40 11.71
N ALA A 7 -0.66 -3.88 12.57
CA ALA A 7 0.77 -3.68 12.41
C ALA A 7 1.30 -4.33 11.12
N GLN A 8 0.80 -5.53 10.79
CA GLN A 8 1.14 -6.21 9.54
C GLN A 8 0.61 -5.46 8.31
N ALA A 9 -0.61 -4.93 8.37
CA ALA A 9 -1.19 -4.09 7.31
C ALA A 9 -0.36 -2.81 7.07
N ILE A 10 0.03 -2.12 8.14
CA ILE A 10 0.92 -0.94 8.05
C ILE A 10 2.26 -1.34 7.42
N ALA A 11 2.87 -2.44 7.84
CA ALA A 11 4.15 -2.90 7.29
C ALA A 11 4.05 -3.22 5.78
N ARG A 12 2.98 -3.91 5.35
CA ARG A 12 2.72 -4.17 3.93
C ARG A 12 2.55 -2.88 3.12
N ALA A 13 1.72 -1.96 3.59
CA ALA A 13 1.50 -0.67 2.94
C ALA A 13 2.79 0.16 2.84
N GLN A 14 3.62 0.15 3.88
CA GLN A 14 4.90 0.85 3.91
C GLN A 14 5.89 0.25 2.90
N ALA A 15 6.00 -1.08 2.84
CA ALA A 15 6.86 -1.76 1.86
C ALA A 15 6.41 -1.50 0.42
N ALA A 16 5.10 -1.54 0.15
CA ALA A 16 4.55 -1.22 -1.16
C ALA A 16 4.85 0.24 -1.58
N LEU A 17 4.77 1.19 -0.64
CA LEU A 17 5.16 2.57 -0.91
C LEU A 17 6.66 2.70 -1.21
N THR A 18 7.53 2.01 -0.47
CA THR A 18 8.98 2.01 -0.76
C THR A 18 9.26 1.47 -2.16
N ASN A 19 8.62 0.38 -2.58
CA ASN A 19 8.76 -0.14 -3.95
C ASN A 19 8.33 0.89 -5.01
N LEU A 20 7.30 1.68 -4.74
CA LEU A 20 6.88 2.76 -5.63
C LEU A 20 7.91 3.89 -5.69
N GLU A 21 8.51 4.27 -4.55
CA GLU A 21 9.53 5.32 -4.48
C GLU A 21 10.81 4.96 -5.23
N GLU A 22 11.16 3.67 -5.27
CA GLU A 22 12.36 3.17 -5.96
C GLU A 22 12.15 2.93 -7.46
N HIS A 23 10.91 2.83 -7.93
CA HIS A 23 10.65 2.48 -9.33
C HIS A 23 10.64 3.72 -10.25
N PRO A 24 11.44 3.74 -11.34
CA PRO A 24 11.61 4.93 -12.18
C PRO A 24 10.35 5.30 -12.99
N ALA A 25 9.44 4.36 -13.22
CA ALA A 25 8.18 4.62 -13.91
C ALA A 25 7.08 5.17 -13.00
N THR A 26 7.31 5.21 -11.67
CA THR A 26 6.30 5.73 -10.75
C THR A 26 6.13 7.23 -10.93
N THR A 27 4.91 7.65 -11.16
CA THR A 27 4.58 9.06 -11.28
C THR A 27 4.40 9.72 -9.91
N ARG A 28 4.56 11.05 -9.85
CA ARG A 28 4.30 11.83 -8.62
C ARG A 28 2.85 11.67 -8.14
N ASN A 29 1.89 11.52 -9.05
CA ASN A 29 0.49 11.31 -8.71
C ASN A 29 0.25 9.95 -8.04
N GLN A 30 0.88 8.88 -8.54
CA GLN A 30 0.82 7.56 -7.93
C GLN A 30 1.46 7.55 -6.55
N LEU A 31 2.60 8.23 -6.37
CA LEU A 31 3.23 8.40 -5.04
C LEU A 31 2.35 9.20 -4.08
N GLY A 32 1.70 10.26 -4.55
CA GLY A 32 0.74 11.04 -3.77
C GLY A 32 -0.42 10.17 -3.28
N ALA A 33 -1.07 9.48 -4.21
CA ALA A 33 -2.18 8.58 -3.91
C ALA A 33 -1.78 7.46 -2.91
N ALA A 34 -0.62 6.83 -3.11
CA ALA A 34 -0.13 5.79 -2.19
C ALA A 34 0.16 6.34 -0.78
N ARG A 35 0.68 7.55 -0.66
CA ARG A 35 0.91 8.21 0.63
C ARG A 35 -0.40 8.56 1.34
N ASP A 36 -1.41 9.01 0.61
CA ASP A 36 -2.73 9.30 1.15
C ASP A 36 -3.38 8.03 1.72
N GLN A 37 -3.29 6.92 0.98
CA GLN A 37 -3.78 5.62 1.46
C GLN A 37 -2.99 5.12 2.68
N LEU A 38 -1.67 5.30 2.72
CA LEU A 38 -0.85 4.94 3.88
C LEU A 38 -1.25 5.74 5.13
N ASN A 39 -1.64 7.02 4.97
CA ASN A 39 -2.17 7.82 6.08
C ASN A 39 -3.51 7.27 6.60
N ILE A 40 -4.37 6.75 5.74
CA ILE A 40 -5.63 6.08 6.13
C ILE A 40 -5.31 4.84 6.97
N VAL A 41 -4.36 4.01 6.52
CA VAL A 41 -3.89 2.80 7.22
C VAL A 41 -3.31 3.15 8.60
N LYS A 42 -2.54 4.24 8.71
CA LYS A 42 -1.86 4.64 9.95
C LYS A 42 -2.76 5.29 10.98
N ASN A 43 -3.73 6.10 10.57
CA ASN A 43 -4.34 7.05 11.50
C ASN A 43 -5.80 6.73 11.90
N TRP A 44 -6.69 6.30 10.99
CA TRP A 44 -8.14 6.39 11.30
C TRP A 44 -9.04 5.30 10.67
N GLY A 45 -8.50 4.32 9.94
CA GLY A 45 -9.32 3.30 9.29
C GLY A 45 -9.93 2.27 10.26
N THR A 46 -11.22 1.99 10.11
CA THR A 46 -11.81 0.71 10.52
C THR A 46 -11.12 -0.45 9.78
N GLU A 47 -11.27 -1.69 10.27
CA GLU A 47 -10.63 -2.86 9.64
C GLU A 47 -10.87 -2.97 8.12
N PRO A 48 -12.11 -2.80 7.60
CA PRO A 48 -12.33 -2.83 6.16
C PRO A 48 -11.60 -1.69 5.44
N GLN A 49 -11.64 -0.47 5.98
CA GLN A 49 -10.96 0.69 5.39
C GLN A 49 -9.44 0.53 5.35
N VAL A 50 -8.85 -0.10 6.37
CA VAL A 50 -7.41 -0.41 6.39
C VAL A 50 -7.08 -1.40 5.29
N MET A 51 -7.87 -2.46 5.13
CA MET A 51 -7.62 -3.48 4.10
C MET A 51 -7.84 -2.91 2.69
N ASP A 52 -8.88 -2.10 2.49
CA ASP A 52 -9.14 -1.42 1.22
C ASP A 52 -8.00 -0.46 0.85
N ALA A 53 -7.48 0.28 1.82
CA ALA A 53 -6.35 1.20 1.59
C ALA A 53 -5.05 0.44 1.28
N VAL A 54 -4.78 -0.68 1.96
CA VAL A 54 -3.63 -1.56 1.62
C VAL A 54 -3.78 -2.08 0.20
N PHE A 55 -4.98 -2.58 -0.16
CA PHE A 55 -5.27 -3.10 -1.49
C PHE A 55 -5.10 -2.02 -2.57
N ALA A 56 -5.56 -0.79 -2.31
CA ALA A 56 -5.38 0.34 -3.23
C ALA A 56 -3.91 0.65 -3.49
N ILE A 57 -3.05 0.62 -2.46
CA ILE A 57 -1.60 0.80 -2.63
C ILE A 57 -1.02 -0.34 -3.49
N GLU A 58 -1.42 -1.58 -3.23
CA GLU A 58 -0.97 -2.75 -3.98
C GLU A 58 -1.40 -2.71 -5.46
N CYS A 59 -2.59 -2.19 -5.76
CA CYS A 59 -3.05 -1.93 -7.12
C CYS A 59 -2.16 -0.91 -7.84
N ILE A 60 -1.77 0.17 -7.18
CA ILE A 60 -0.85 1.17 -7.76
C ILE A 60 0.50 0.51 -8.06
N VAL A 61 1.00 -0.35 -7.17
CA VAL A 61 2.25 -1.09 -7.44
C VAL A 61 2.09 -2.03 -8.63
N LEU A 62 0.95 -2.71 -8.73
CA LEU A 62 0.59 -3.55 -9.87
C LEU A 62 0.58 -2.78 -11.19
N GLU A 63 0.03 -1.57 -11.21
CA GLU A 63 0.02 -0.72 -12.41
C GLU A 63 1.43 -0.31 -12.83
N VAL A 64 2.32 -0.04 -11.86
CA VAL A 64 3.69 0.40 -12.11
C VAL A 64 4.61 -0.76 -12.53
N TYR A 65 4.48 -1.92 -11.88
CA TYR A 65 5.35 -3.08 -12.08
C TYR A 65 4.77 -4.09 -13.09
N GLY A 66 3.49 -4.00 -13.46
CA GLY A 66 2.78 -4.94 -14.32
C GLY A 66 2.45 -6.28 -13.66
N THR A 67 3.00 -6.57 -12.47
CA THR A 67 2.76 -7.77 -11.67
C THR A 67 2.65 -7.42 -10.19
N PRO A 68 1.93 -8.23 -9.38
CA PRO A 68 1.88 -8.02 -7.93
C PRO A 68 3.28 -8.26 -7.33
N PRO A 69 3.81 -7.37 -6.49
CA PRO A 69 5.14 -7.53 -5.90
C PRO A 69 5.33 -8.78 -5.03
N ASN A 70 4.26 -9.48 -4.67
CA ASN A 70 4.30 -10.67 -3.81
C ASN A 70 3.16 -11.64 -4.13
N LYS A 71 3.16 -12.24 -5.32
CA LYS A 71 2.54 -13.56 -5.50
C LYS A 71 3.65 -14.61 -5.42
N THR A 72 4.03 -14.99 -4.21
CA THR A 72 4.41 -16.37 -3.96
C THR A 72 3.12 -17.17 -3.89
N ASP A 73 2.95 -18.09 -4.85
CA ASP A 73 2.01 -19.21 -4.82
C ASP A 73 2.00 -19.94 -3.45
#